data_AF-A0AAW1Y655-F1
#
_entry.id   AF-A0AAW1Y655-F1
#
_cell.length_a   1.000
_cell.length_b   1.000
_cell.length_c   1.000
_cell.angle_alpha   90.00
_cell.angle_beta   90.00
_cell.angle_gamma   90.00
#
_symmetry.space_group_name_H-M   'P 1'
#
loop_
_entity.id
_entity.type
_entity.pdbx_description
1 polymer ?
#
loop_
_entity_poly.entity_id
_entity_poly.type
_entity_poly.pdbx_seq_one_letter_code
_entity_poly.pdbx_strand_id
1 'polypeptide(L)'
;MEEKGIDDNRKTWMLRLYSYAAISDIDRMEKILLKMEADPLVTINWCGYVAAAKAFMKAGQLEKAFTLLNQSEKLVGKNARRIAYECLLALYAAIGKKDEVYRIWNLYKNMGKFNNNGYRSMLKSLVKMDDIVGAEKIVEEWESEFKQFDIQLPNLLVNA
;
A
#
# COMPACT_ATOMS: atom_id res chain seq x y z
N MET A 1 14.50 -27.62 -17.10
CA MET A 1 15.05 -28.21 -15.86
C MET A 1 13.97 -28.07 -14.80
N GLU A 2 13.03 -29.01 -14.84
CA GLU A 2 12.18 -29.34 -13.70
C GLU A 2 12.86 -30.52 -12.99
N GLU A 3 12.73 -30.57 -11.67
CA GLU A 3 13.27 -31.55 -10.70
C GLU A 3 14.44 -31.06 -9.83
N LYS A 4 14.09 -30.45 -8.68
CA LYS A 4 14.48 -30.89 -7.32
C LYS A 4 14.04 -29.84 -6.28
N GLY A 5 13.37 -30.29 -5.21
CA GLY A 5 13.19 -29.54 -3.97
C GLY A 5 11.86 -28.82 -3.83
N ILE A 6 10.86 -29.49 -3.25
CA ILE A 6 9.51 -28.95 -3.02
C ILE A 6 9.50 -27.71 -2.09
N ASP A 7 10.61 -27.42 -1.37
CA ASP A 7 10.78 -26.19 -0.58
C ASP A 7 11.48 -25.04 -1.36
N ASP A 8 12.19 -25.36 -2.46
CA ASP A 8 12.93 -24.40 -3.29
C ASP A 8 12.01 -23.61 -4.24
N ASN A 9 10.79 -24.10 -4.46
CA ASN A 9 9.84 -23.45 -5.38
C ASN A 9 9.27 -22.14 -4.81
N ARG A 10 9.00 -22.05 -3.50
CA ARG A 10 8.32 -20.87 -2.90
C ARG A 10 9.14 -19.59 -3.00
N LYS A 11 10.39 -19.63 -2.53
CA LYS A 11 11.31 -18.49 -2.59
C LYS A 11 11.62 -18.14 -4.05
N THR A 12 11.79 -19.15 -4.90
CA THR A 12 11.99 -18.97 -6.34
C THR A 12 10.81 -18.28 -7.02
N TRP A 13 9.58 -18.63 -6.66
CA TRP A 13 8.36 -18.05 -7.25
C TRP A 13 8.14 -16.61 -6.77
N MET A 14 8.31 -16.35 -5.47
CA MET A 14 8.26 -14.97 -4.94
C MET A 14 9.35 -14.08 -5.57
N LEU A 15 10.58 -14.58 -5.69
CA LEU A 15 11.68 -13.84 -6.33
C LEU A 15 11.35 -13.53 -7.80
N ARG A 16 10.82 -14.51 -8.54
CA ARG A 16 10.40 -14.31 -9.92
C ARG A 16 9.27 -13.30 -10.02
N LEU A 17 8.25 -13.37 -9.15
CA LEU A 17 7.16 -12.40 -9.08
C LEU A 17 7.71 -10.98 -8.88
N TYR A 18 8.58 -10.78 -7.89
CA TYR A 18 9.19 -9.47 -7.65
C TYR A 18 10.04 -9.00 -8.83
N SER A 19 10.79 -9.90 -9.46
CA SER A 19 11.63 -9.56 -10.61
C SER A 19 10.79 -9.08 -11.81
N TYR A 20 9.72 -9.81 -12.15
CA TYR A 20 8.82 -9.44 -13.24
C TYR A 20 8.01 -8.18 -12.93
N ALA A 21 7.55 -8.01 -11.69
CA ALA A 21 6.89 -6.79 -11.25
C ALA A 21 7.83 -5.56 -11.33
N ALA A 22 9.11 -5.72 -11.01
CA ALA A 22 10.10 -4.64 -11.05
C ALA A 22 10.33 -4.13 -12.48
N ILE A 23 10.46 -5.05 -13.45
CA ILE A 23 10.65 -4.72 -14.87
C ILE A 23 9.33 -4.48 -15.62
N SER A 24 8.19 -4.53 -14.92
CA SER A 24 6.84 -4.38 -15.50
C SER A 24 6.52 -5.38 -16.62
N ASP A 25 7.06 -6.60 -16.54
CA ASP A 25 6.71 -7.72 -17.41
C ASP A 25 5.40 -8.33 -16.89
N ILE A 26 4.28 -7.70 -17.28
CA ILE A 26 2.93 -8.00 -16.75
C ILE A 26 2.51 -9.43 -17.09
N ASP A 27 2.76 -9.88 -18.32
CA ASP A 27 2.32 -11.20 -18.78
C ASP A 27 2.99 -12.33 -17.98
N ARG A 28 4.32 -12.24 -17.78
CA ARG A 28 5.03 -13.26 -16.99
C ARG A 28 4.72 -13.16 -15.51
N MET A 29 4.55 -11.94 -15.00
CA MET A 29 4.15 -11.71 -13.61
C MET A 29 2.77 -12.32 -13.34
N GLU A 30 1.76 -12.03 -14.16
CA GLU A 30 0.39 -12.53 -14.01
C GLU A 30 0.35 -14.06 -14.13
N LYS A 31 1.09 -14.63 -15.08
CA LYS A 31 1.20 -16.09 -15.23
C LYS A 31 1.80 -16.76 -13.99
N ILE A 32 2.81 -16.17 -13.36
CA ILE A 32 3.36 -16.69 -12.10
C ILE A 32 2.38 -16.50 -10.96
N LEU A 33 1.75 -15.32 -10.85
CA LEU A 33 0.77 -15.03 -9.82
C LEU A 33 -0.36 -16.06 -9.81
N LEU A 34 -0.95 -16.36 -10.97
CA LEU A 34 -2.00 -17.37 -11.12
C LEU A 34 -1.54 -18.77 -10.71
N LYS A 35 -0.30 -19.15 -11.06
CA LYS A 35 0.28 -20.44 -10.63
C LYS A 35 0.46 -20.50 -9.12
N MET A 36 0.91 -19.40 -8.51
CA MET A 36 1.09 -19.30 -7.07
C MET A 36 -0.26 -19.35 -6.33
N GLU A 37 -1.30 -18.68 -6.85
CA GLU A 37 -2.64 -18.70 -6.27
C GLU A 37 -3.35 -20.06 -6.40
N ALA A 38 -3.05 -20.82 -7.46
CA ALA A 38 -3.61 -22.15 -7.70
C ALA A 38 -2.96 -23.26 -6.86
N ASP A 39 -1.75 -23.03 -6.34
CA ASP A 39 -1.02 -24.02 -5.54
C ASP A 39 -1.30 -23.81 -4.04
N PRO A 40 -2.02 -24.73 -3.37
CA PRO A 40 -2.36 -24.58 -1.95
C PRO A 40 -1.15 -24.63 -1.01
N LEU A 41 0.01 -25.11 -1.49
CA LEU A 41 1.26 -25.14 -0.71
C LEU A 41 2.02 -23.81 -0.76
N VAL A 42 1.61 -22.88 -1.63
CA VAL A 42 2.25 -21.59 -1.81
C VAL A 42 1.42 -20.50 -1.16
N THR A 43 2.04 -19.77 -0.24
CA THR A 43 1.42 -18.61 0.41
C THR A 43 2.06 -17.34 -0.10
N ILE A 44 1.27 -16.50 -0.76
CA ILE A 44 1.66 -15.16 -1.15
C ILE A 44 1.45 -14.23 0.05
N ASN A 45 2.48 -13.49 0.45
CA ASN A 45 2.33 -12.49 1.51
C ASN A 45 1.73 -11.19 0.96
N TRP A 46 1.26 -10.31 1.85
CA TRP A 46 0.66 -9.03 1.46
C TRP A 46 1.60 -8.18 0.57
N CYS A 47 2.91 -8.19 0.84
CA CYS A 47 3.90 -7.51 0.02
C CYS A 47 3.95 -7.99 -1.43
N GLY A 48 3.76 -9.30 -1.67
CA GLY A 48 3.72 -9.88 -3.01
C GLY A 48 2.56 -9.34 -3.83
N TYR A 49 1.37 -9.31 -3.24
CA TYR A 49 0.19 -8.69 -3.86
C TYR A 49 0.38 -7.19 -4.10
N VAL A 50 0.99 -6.45 -3.16
CA VAL A 50 1.34 -5.03 -3.37
C VAL A 50 2.29 -4.84 -4.54
N ALA A 51 3.32 -5.69 -4.68
CA ALA A 51 4.26 -5.59 -5.79
C ALA A 51 3.57 -5.83 -7.14
N ALA A 52 2.73 -6.86 -7.21
CA ALA A 52 1.93 -7.13 -8.41
C ALA A 52 0.95 -6.00 -8.72
N ALA A 53 0.25 -5.46 -7.71
CA ALA A 53 -0.64 -4.31 -7.86
C ALA A 53 0.10 -3.10 -8.44
N LYS A 54 1.28 -2.76 -7.92
CA LYS A 54 2.11 -1.66 -8.43
C LYS A 54 2.50 -1.86 -9.90
N ALA A 55 2.79 -3.09 -10.32
CA ALA A 55 3.09 -3.38 -11.72
C ALA A 55 1.85 -3.18 -12.62
N PHE A 56 0.69 -3.69 -12.20
CA PHE A 56 -0.57 -3.43 -12.93
C PHE A 56 -0.93 -1.95 -13.00
N MET A 57 -0.67 -1.17 -11.94
CA MET A 57 -0.84 0.28 -11.95
C MET A 57 0.02 0.95 -13.02
N LYS A 58 1.30 0.57 -13.12
CA LYS A 58 2.21 1.09 -14.16
C LYS A 58 1.74 0.75 -15.57
N ALA A 59 1.10 -0.39 -15.75
CA ALA A 59 0.51 -0.82 -17.01
C ALA A 59 -0.90 -0.25 -17.27
N GLY A 60 -1.42 0.64 -16.40
CA GLY A 60 -2.74 1.24 -16.53
C GLY A 60 -3.92 0.30 -16.20
N GLN A 61 -3.67 -0.91 -15.70
CA GLN A 61 -4.70 -1.89 -15.36
C GLN A 61 -5.21 -1.68 -13.92
N LEU A 62 -5.89 -0.56 -13.69
CA LEU A 62 -6.26 -0.09 -12.34
C LEU A 62 -7.22 -1.03 -11.60
N GLU A 63 -8.17 -1.66 -12.29
CA GLU A 63 -9.14 -2.57 -11.66
C GLU A 63 -8.49 -3.89 -11.19
N LYS A 64 -7.51 -4.41 -11.94
CA LYS A 64 -6.69 -5.53 -11.47
C LYS A 64 -5.85 -5.13 -10.27
N ALA A 65 -5.20 -3.96 -10.33
CA ALA A 65 -4.45 -3.43 -9.20
C ALA A 65 -5.33 -3.30 -7.94
N PHE A 66 -6.54 -2.76 -8.07
CA PHE A 66 -7.49 -2.64 -6.97
C PHE A 66 -7.84 -4.01 -6.35
N THR A 67 -8.10 -5.01 -7.17
CA THR A 67 -8.39 -6.38 -6.72
C THR A 67 -7.24 -6.96 -5.89
N LEU A 68 -6.00 -6.79 -6.35
CA LEU A 68 -4.81 -7.27 -5.63
C LEU A 68 -4.55 -6.47 -4.34
N LEU A 69 -4.84 -5.17 -4.31
CA LEU A 69 -4.73 -4.38 -3.07
C LEU A 69 -5.72 -4.87 -2.01
N ASN A 70 -6.95 -5.18 -2.40
CA ASN A 70 -7.94 -5.78 -1.51
C ASN A 70 -7.50 -7.14 -0.97
N GLN A 71 -6.89 -8.00 -1.81
CA GLN A 71 -6.33 -9.27 -1.36
C GLN A 71 -5.15 -9.06 -0.40
N SER A 72 -4.25 -8.11 -0.73
CA SER A 72 -3.13 -7.74 0.14
C SER A 72 -3.62 -7.34 1.53
N GLU A 73 -4.61 -6.44 1.60
CA GLU A 73 -5.15 -5.93 2.86
C GLU A 73 -5.64 -7.05 3.78
N LYS A 74 -6.35 -8.05 3.23
CA LYS A 74 -6.85 -9.21 4.00
C LYS A 74 -5.73 -10.05 4.63
N LEU A 75 -4.52 -9.99 4.07
CA LEU A 75 -3.36 -10.76 4.52
C LEU A 75 -2.44 -9.98 5.48
N VAL A 76 -2.82 -8.75 5.82
CA VAL A 76 -2.03 -7.90 6.71
C VAL A 76 -2.11 -8.41 8.16
N GLY A 77 -0.99 -8.95 8.64
CA GLY A 77 -0.83 -9.35 10.04
C GLY A 77 -0.78 -8.17 11.01
N LYS A 78 -1.10 -8.42 12.29
CA LYS A 78 -1.14 -7.40 13.36
C LYS A 78 0.14 -6.55 13.44
N ASN A 79 1.31 -7.18 13.33
CA ASN A 79 2.61 -6.51 13.48
C ASN A 79 2.95 -5.59 12.29
N ALA A 80 2.46 -5.91 11.08
CA ALA A 80 2.72 -5.13 9.87
C ALA A 80 1.63 -4.09 9.59
N ARG A 81 0.54 -4.08 10.36
CA ARG A 81 -0.69 -3.35 10.04
C ARG A 81 -0.48 -1.85 9.83
N ARG A 82 0.36 -1.21 10.64
CA ARG A 82 0.66 0.23 10.49
C ARG A 82 1.30 0.54 9.16
N ILE A 83 2.41 -0.14 8.87
CA ILE A 83 3.19 0.04 7.64
C ILE A 83 2.35 -0.33 6.42
N ALA A 84 1.55 -1.40 6.52
CA ALA A 84 0.68 -1.83 5.43
C ALA A 84 -0.40 -0.79 5.14
N TYR A 85 -1.05 -0.22 6.16
CA TYR A 85 -2.08 0.81 5.97
C TYR A 85 -1.49 2.12 5.42
N GLU A 86 -0.32 2.55 5.89
CA GLU A 86 0.41 3.70 5.32
C GLU A 86 0.69 3.48 3.82
N CYS A 87 1.08 2.26 3.45
CA CYS A 87 1.29 1.86 2.05
C CYS A 87 -0.03 1.83 1.26
N LEU A 88 -1.10 1.26 1.83
CA LEU A 88 -2.41 1.14 1.19
C LEU A 88 -3.07 2.50 0.96
N LEU A 89 -2.94 3.47 1.88
CA LEU A 89 -3.40 4.84 1.67
C LEU A 89 -2.83 5.43 0.38
N ALA A 90 -1.51 5.35 0.23
CA ALA A 90 -0.82 5.87 -0.95
C ALA A 90 -1.22 5.14 -2.24
N LEU A 91 -1.45 3.82 -2.17
CA LEU A 91 -1.79 3.00 -3.33
C LEU A 91 -3.24 3.19 -3.76
N TYR A 92 -4.20 3.21 -2.83
CA TYR A 92 -5.60 3.50 -3.13
C TYR A 92 -5.78 4.92 -3.69
N ALA A 93 -5.05 5.90 -3.16
CA ALA A 93 -5.04 7.25 -3.72
C ALA A 93 -4.47 7.28 -5.14
N ALA A 94 -3.40 6.52 -5.40
CA ALA A 94 -2.78 6.45 -6.72
C ALA A 94 -3.67 5.82 -7.80
N ILE A 95 -4.66 5.01 -7.42
CA ILE A 95 -5.68 4.46 -8.34
C ILE A 95 -7.02 5.21 -8.27
N GLY A 96 -7.08 6.35 -7.57
CA GLY A 96 -8.26 7.20 -7.49
C GLY A 96 -9.42 6.66 -6.63
N LYS A 97 -9.20 5.63 -5.80
CA LYS A 97 -10.24 5.06 -4.93
C LYS A 97 -10.34 5.85 -3.62
N LYS A 98 -10.91 7.05 -3.69
CA LYS A 98 -11.03 8.00 -2.57
C LYS A 98 -11.73 7.41 -1.35
N ASP A 99 -12.83 6.69 -1.54
CA ASP A 99 -13.58 6.08 -0.43
C ASP A 99 -12.75 5.07 0.36
N GLU A 100 -11.89 4.31 -0.34
CA GLU A 100 -10.99 3.35 0.26
C GLU A 100 -9.88 4.04 1.07
N VAL A 101 -9.39 5.19 0.61
CA VAL A 101 -8.41 6.00 1.36
C VAL A 101 -9.01 6.42 2.71
N TYR A 102 -10.24 6.94 2.72
CA TYR A 102 -10.92 7.30 3.97
C TYR A 102 -11.26 6.10 4.84
N ARG A 103 -11.64 4.96 4.25
CA ARG A 103 -11.88 3.71 5.00
C ARG A 103 -10.63 3.24 5.71
N ILE A 104 -9.49 3.17 5.01
CA ILE A 104 -8.20 2.79 5.60
C ILE A 104 -7.76 3.80 6.66
N TRP A 105 -7.98 5.10 6.42
CA TRP A 105 -7.66 6.13 7.41
C TRP A 105 -8.39 5.88 8.73
N ASN A 106 -9.70 5.65 8.69
CA ASN A 106 -10.49 5.37 9.88
C ASN A 106 -10.03 4.08 10.59
N LEU A 107 -9.66 3.03 9.84
CA LEU A 107 -9.07 1.82 10.42
C LEU A 107 -7.72 2.08 11.06
N TYR A 108 -6.89 2.95 10.48
CA TYR A 108 -5.59 3.35 11.01
C TYR A 108 -5.73 4.14 12.33
N LYS A 109 -6.70 5.07 12.40
CA LYS A 109 -7.06 5.81 13.63
C LYS A 109 -7.45 4.91 14.79
N ASN A 110 -8.16 3.83 14.51
CA ASN A 110 -8.59 2.89 15.54
C ASN A 110 -7.46 1.98 16.08
N MET A 111 -6.21 2.13 15.62
CA MET A 111 -5.07 1.32 16.07
C MET A 111 -4.38 1.84 17.34
N GLY A 112 -4.94 2.85 18.01
CA GLY A 112 -4.37 3.44 19.23
C GLY A 112 -3.25 4.41 18.91
N LYS A 113 -2.08 4.28 19.59
CA LYS A 113 -0.99 5.27 19.57
C LYS A 113 -0.74 5.87 18.18
N PHE A 114 -1.11 7.12 17.96
CA PHE A 114 -0.97 7.73 16.65
C PHE A 114 0.47 8.15 16.38
N ASN A 115 0.95 8.06 15.14
CA ASN A 115 2.28 8.51 14.76
C ASN A 115 2.16 9.57 13.64
N ASN A 116 3.18 10.44 13.52
CA ASN A 116 3.22 11.47 12.49
C ASN A 116 3.29 10.89 11.06
N ASN A 117 3.74 9.63 10.92
CA ASN A 117 3.87 8.98 9.62
C ASN A 117 2.50 8.65 9.00
N GLY A 118 1.51 8.28 9.81
CA GLY A 118 0.13 8.09 9.39
C GLY A 118 -0.47 9.37 8.81
N TYR A 119 -0.40 10.47 9.57
CA TYR A 119 -0.84 11.80 9.12
C TYR A 119 -0.15 12.22 7.82
N ARG A 120 1.18 12.10 7.75
CA ARG A 120 1.94 12.40 6.53
C ARG A 120 1.48 11.55 5.33
N SER A 121 1.19 10.27 5.54
CA SER A 121 0.74 9.37 4.48
C SER A 121 -0.67 9.72 4.00
N MET A 122 -1.57 10.04 4.92
CA MET A 122 -2.93 10.50 4.59
C MET A 122 -2.91 11.83 3.83
N LEU A 123 -2.18 12.83 4.32
CA LEU A 123 -2.06 14.14 3.67
C LEU A 123 -1.52 14.02 2.24
N LYS A 124 -0.44 13.27 2.05
CA LYS A 124 0.12 13.00 0.70
C LYS A 124 -0.91 12.33 -0.22
N SER A 125 -1.72 11.43 0.33
CA SER A 125 -2.74 10.71 -0.41
C SER A 125 -3.88 11.65 -0.86
N LEU A 126 -4.33 12.53 0.04
CA LEU A 126 -5.39 13.51 -0.26
C LEU A 126 -4.93 14.57 -1.28
N VAL A 127 -3.73 15.13 -1.10
CA VAL A 127 -3.16 16.09 -2.06
C VAL A 127 -3.02 15.46 -3.45
N LYS A 128 -2.61 14.18 -3.53
CA LYS A 128 -2.53 13.47 -4.81
C LYS A 128 -3.89 13.31 -5.51
N MET A 129 -4.98 13.26 -4.75
CA MET A 129 -6.35 13.16 -5.27
C MET A 129 -7.02 14.53 -5.43
N ASP A 130 -6.28 15.64 -5.26
CA ASP A 130 -6.79 17.01 -5.27
C ASP A 130 -7.90 17.27 -4.23
N ASP A 131 -7.89 16.52 -3.12
CA ASP A 131 -8.83 16.70 -2.02
C ASP A 131 -8.27 17.66 -0.97
N ILE A 132 -8.18 18.93 -1.35
CA ILE A 132 -7.61 19.98 -0.50
C ILE A 132 -8.43 20.19 0.77
N VAL A 133 -9.76 20.20 0.65
CA VAL A 133 -10.68 20.33 1.79
C VAL A 133 -10.51 19.16 2.77
N GLY A 134 -10.35 17.95 2.24
CA GLY A 134 -10.00 16.79 3.06
C GLY A 134 -8.66 16.98 3.79
N ALA A 135 -7.65 17.47 3.08
CA ALA A 135 -6.31 17.64 3.63
C ALA A 135 -6.27 18.68 4.76
N GLU A 136 -6.94 19.81 4.60
CA GLU A 136 -7.06 20.85 5.64
C GLU A 136 -7.65 20.28 6.93
N LYS A 137 -8.75 19.50 6.83
CA LYS A 137 -9.35 18.83 7.99
C LYS A 137 -8.39 17.89 8.71
N ILE A 138 -7.53 17.19 7.97
CA ILE A 138 -6.52 16.30 8.56
C ILE A 138 -5.42 17.10 9.27
N VAL A 139 -5.05 18.28 8.76
CA VAL A 139 -4.11 19.20 9.44
C VAL A 139 -4.73 19.72 10.74
N GLU A 140 -5.97 20.19 10.72
CA GLU A 140 -6.69 20.67 11.91
C GLU A 140 -6.81 19.57 12.99
N GLU A 141 -7.13 18.33 12.57
CA GLU A 141 -7.15 17.15 13.45
C GLU A 141 -5.78 16.92 14.10
N TRP A 142 -4.72 16.93 13.29
CA TRP A 142 -3.34 16.77 13.76
C TRP A 142 -2.91 17.86 14.74
N GLU A 143 -3.15 19.13 14.44
CA GLU A 143 -2.82 20.25 15.34
C GLU A 143 -3.55 20.15 16.69
N SER A 144 -4.79 19.66 16.67
CA SER A 144 -5.62 19.46 17.87
C SER A 144 -5.11 18.33 18.78
N GLU A 145 -4.55 17.27 18.19
CA GLU A 145 -3.98 16.13 18.93
C GLU A 145 -2.56 16.41 19.45
N PHE A 146 -1.74 17.14 18.69
CA PHE A 146 -0.33 17.39 18.99
C PHE A 146 -0.07 18.74 19.66
N LYS A 147 -0.93 19.15 20.62
CA LYS A 147 -0.84 20.42 21.37
C LYS A 147 0.48 20.73 22.11
N GLN A 148 1.53 19.91 21.98
CA GLN A 148 2.91 20.36 22.14
C GLN A 148 3.46 20.80 20.77
N PHE A 149 3.18 22.05 20.41
CA PHE A 149 3.64 22.73 19.20
C PHE A 149 5.16 22.59 19.01
N ASP A 150 5.60 21.90 17.95
CA ASP A 150 6.97 22.03 17.43
C ASP A 150 6.97 23.11 16.34
N ILE A 151 7.53 24.26 16.69
CA ILE A 151 7.52 25.52 15.92
C ILE A 151 8.27 25.36 14.57
N GLN A 152 8.96 24.24 14.32
CA GLN A 152 9.68 24.00 13.07
C GLN A 152 8.77 23.68 11.86
N LEU A 153 7.54 23.21 12.08
CA LEU A 153 6.64 22.81 11.00
C LEU A 153 6.01 24.00 10.23
N PRO A 154 5.54 25.08 10.87
CA PRO A 154 5.12 26.30 10.18
C PRO A 154 6.25 26.95 9.35
N ASN A 155 7.50 26.83 9.79
CA ASN A 155 8.66 27.40 9.08
C ASN A 155 8.96 26.72 7.75
N LEU A 156 8.39 25.54 7.48
CA LEU A 156 8.48 24.88 6.17
C LEU A 156 7.45 25.41 5.17
N LEU A 157 6.36 26.02 5.64
CA LEU A 157 5.34 26.66 4.79
C LEU A 157 5.67 28.12 4.48
N VAL A 158 6.37 28.82 5.40
CA VAL A 158 6.75 30.24 5.22
C VAL A 158 7.96 30.43 4.30
N ASN A 159 8.81 29.41 4.14
CA ASN A 159 10.00 29.46 3.27
C ASN A 159 9.77 28.82 1.89
N ALA A 160 8.51 28.61 1.50
CA ALA A 160 8.12 28.13 0.17
C ALA A 160 7.78 29.28 -0.79
#